data_AF-A0A949X146-F1
#
_entry.id   AF-A0A949X146-F1
#
_cell.length_a   1.000
_cell.length_b   1.000
_cell.length_c   1.000
_cell.angle_alpha   90.00
_cell.angle_beta   90.00
_cell.angle_gamma   90.00
#
_symmetry.space_group_name_H-M   'P 1'
#
loop_
_entity.id
_entity.type
_entity.pdbx_description
1 polymer ?
#
loop_
_entity_poly.entity_id
_entity_poly.type
_entity_poly.pdbx_seq_one_letter_code
_entity_poly.pdbx_strand_id
1 'polypeptide(L)'
;MLVLASASPRRQELLRNAGISFVAQAADIDESPRPDESPRSCAERLACEKALAVWRSRPSELILGADTVVVVDGEMLAKPVDAAD
;
A
#
# COMPACT_ATOMS: atom_id res chain seq x y z
N MET A 1 -9.70 9.51 -13.99
CA MET A 1 -10.19 9.38 -12.59
C MET A 1 -9.05 8.80 -11.75
N LEU A 2 -8.91 9.20 -10.48
CA LEU A 2 -7.89 8.64 -9.59
C LEU A 2 -8.39 7.32 -8.99
N VAL A 3 -7.55 6.28 -9.00
CA VAL A 3 -7.79 5.02 -8.30
C VAL A 3 -6.79 4.83 -7.19
N LEU A 4 -7.26 4.63 -5.96
CA LEU A 4 -6.44 4.24 -4.84
C LEU A 4 -6.30 2.70 -4.83
N ALA A 5 -5.09 2.20 -5.06
CA ALA A 5 -4.73 0.78 -5.05
C ALA A 5 -4.59 0.23 -3.61
N SER A 6 -5.56 0.46 -2.75
CA SER A 6 -5.49 0.11 -1.32
C SER A 6 -6.86 -0.10 -0.68
N ALA A 7 -6.98 -1.16 0.12
CA ALA A 7 -8.13 -1.41 0.99
C ALA A 7 -8.12 -0.61 2.30
N SER A 8 -7.01 0.06 2.66
CA SER A 8 -6.85 0.75 3.94
C SER A 8 -7.88 1.86 4.14
N PRO A 9 -8.74 1.79 5.19
CA PRO A 9 -9.69 2.85 5.52
C PRO A 9 -9.00 4.19 5.81
N ARG A 10 -7.86 4.15 6.50
CA ARG A 10 -7.06 5.35 6.82
C ARG A 10 -6.56 6.08 5.57
N ARG A 11 -6.09 5.37 4.54
CA ARG A 11 -5.66 6.02 3.28
C ARG A 11 -6.83 6.62 2.51
N GLN A 12 -7.99 5.97 2.52
CA GLN A 12 -9.20 6.53 1.94
C GLN A 12 -9.63 7.81 2.66
N GLU A 13 -9.58 7.81 3.99
CA GLU A 13 -9.90 8.98 4.81
C GLU A 13 -8.96 10.15 4.52
N LEU A 14 -7.65 9.91 4.41
CA LEU A 14 -6.67 10.95 4.05
C LEU A 14 -7.01 11.62 2.71
N LEU A 15 -7.35 10.86 1.67
CA LEU A 15 -7.73 11.42 0.37
C LEU A 15 -9.06 12.18 0.43
N ARG A 16 -10.05 11.66 1.18
CA ARG A 16 -11.33 12.34 1.39
C ARG A 16 -11.14 13.68 2.12
N ASN A 17 -10.33 13.70 3.17
CA ASN A 17 -10.02 14.91 3.94
C ASN A 17 -9.26 15.95 3.11
N ALA A 18 -8.46 15.49 2.14
CA ALA A 18 -7.81 16.36 1.15
C ALA A 18 -8.76 16.85 0.03
N GLY A 19 -10.04 16.45 0.03
CA GLY A 19 -11.01 16.83 -1.00
C GLY A 19 -10.79 16.16 -2.36
N ILE A 20 -10.06 15.05 -2.40
CA ILE A 20 -9.71 14.34 -3.64
C ILE A 20 -10.77 13.28 -3.94
N SER A 21 -11.37 13.34 -5.13
CA SER A 21 -12.27 12.30 -5.62
C SER A 21 -11.49 11.10 -6.15
N PHE A 22 -11.83 9.89 -5.67
CA PHE A 22 -11.17 8.65 -6.09
C PHE A 22 -12.11 7.44 -6.04
N VAL A 23 -11.70 6.35 -6.68
CA VAL A 23 -12.26 5.01 -6.48
C VAL A 23 -11.22 4.15 -5.77
N ALA A 24 -11.63 3.36 -4.78
CA ALA A 24 -10.73 2.41 -4.13
C ALA A 24 -10.81 1.04 -4.83
N GLN A 25 -9.66 0.43 -5.09
CA GLN A 25 -9.55 -0.97 -5.48
C GLN A 25 -8.38 -1.58 -4.72
N ALA A 26 -8.62 -2.67 -3.99
CA ALA A 26 -7.52 -3.40 -3.34
C ALA A 26 -6.63 -4.06 -4.40
N ALA A 27 -5.31 -3.97 -4.21
CA ALA A 27 -4.36 -4.77 -4.98
C ALA A 27 -4.23 -6.15 -4.33
N ASP A 28 -4.24 -7.20 -5.15
CA ASP A 28 -3.99 -8.57 -4.74
C ASP A 28 -2.53 -8.91 -5.10
N ILE A 29 -1.63 -8.71 -4.13
CA ILE A 29 -0.19 -8.96 -4.27
C ILE A 29 0.36 -9.63 -3.02
N ASP A 30 1.48 -10.33 -3.16
CA ASP A 30 2.26 -10.80 -2.03
C ASP A 30 3.01 -9.63 -1.37
N GLU A 31 2.66 -9.33 -0.13
CA GLU A 31 3.26 -8.25 0.66
C GLU A 31 4.49 -8.69 1.47
N SER A 32 4.91 -9.96 1.33
CA SER A 32 6.05 -10.49 2.07
C SER A 32 7.35 -9.72 1.74
N PRO A 33 8.17 -9.38 2.75
CA PRO A 33 9.50 -8.83 2.52
C PRO A 33 10.38 -9.80 1.74
N ARG A 34 11.21 -9.27 0.83
CA ARG A 34 12.22 -10.09 0.15
C ARG A 34 13.44 -10.30 1.06
N PRO A 35 14.24 -11.36 0.83
CA PRO A 35 15.52 -11.54 1.53
C PRO A 35 16.41 -10.30 1.38
N ASP A 36 17.01 -9.87 2.49
CA ASP A 36 17.90 -8.70 2.58
C ASP A 36 17.28 -7.36 2.12
N GLU A 37 15.95 -7.29 2.05
CA GLU A 37 15.25 -6.08 1.64
C GLU A 37 15.19 -5.07 2.79
N SER A 38 15.75 -3.86 2.56
CA SER A 38 15.64 -2.79 3.55
C SER A 38 14.18 -2.37 3.75
N PRO A 39 13.78 -1.88 4.93
CA PRO A 39 12.40 -1.44 5.17
C PRO A 39 11.92 -0.37 4.17
N ARG A 40 12.81 0.58 3.82
CA ARG A 40 12.54 1.60 2.81
C ARG A 40 12.27 0.95 1.44
N SER A 41 13.15 0.05 1.01
CA SER A 41 13.01 -0.64 -0.27
C SER A 41 11.73 -1.47 -0.33
N CYS A 42 11.38 -2.14 0.77
CA CYS A 42 10.13 -2.88 0.91
C CYS A 42 8.92 -1.97 0.70
N ALA A 43 8.84 -0.84 1.42
CA ALA A 43 7.72 0.09 1.28
C ALA A 43 7.61 0.68 -0.14
N GLU A 44 8.73 1.07 -0.75
CA GLU A 44 8.77 1.61 -2.11
C GLU A 44 8.33 0.56 -3.14
N ARG A 45 8.85 -0.67 -3.04
CA ARG A 45 8.47 -1.79 -3.90
C ARG A 45 6.99 -2.09 -3.78
N LEU A 46 6.48 -2.29 -2.56
CA LEU A 46 5.08 -2.65 -2.33
C LEU A 46 4.13 -1.56 -2.83
N ALA A 47 4.46 -0.28 -2.61
CA ALA A 47 3.69 0.83 -3.16
C ALA A 47 3.60 0.75 -4.70
N CYS A 48 4.73 0.50 -5.37
CA CYS A 48 4.80 0.36 -6.82
C CYS A 48 4.03 -0.87 -7.32
N GLU A 49 4.23 -2.04 -6.68
CA GLU A 49 3.58 -3.30 -7.07
C GLU A 49 2.06 -3.22 -6.90
N LYS A 50 1.57 -2.59 -5.83
CA LYS A 50 0.13 -2.34 -5.65
C LYS A 50 -0.45 -1.49 -6.78
N ALA A 51 0.23 -0.39 -7.14
CA ALA A 51 -0.21 0.46 -8.24
C ALA A 51 -0.21 -0.30 -9.58
N LEU A 52 0.86 -1.02 -9.88
CA LEU A 52 1.01 -1.79 -11.13
C LEU A 52 -0.03 -2.91 -11.24
N ALA A 53 -0.33 -3.60 -10.14
CA ALA A 53 -1.34 -4.66 -10.12
C ALA A 53 -2.73 -4.14 -10.51
N VAL A 54 -3.14 -2.99 -9.98
CA VAL A 54 -4.42 -2.36 -10.32
C VAL A 54 -4.39 -1.74 -11.73
N TRP A 55 -3.27 -1.14 -12.14
CA TRP A 55 -3.12 -0.55 -13.48
C TRP A 55 -3.39 -1.55 -14.61
N ARG A 56 -3.00 -2.83 -14.42
CA ARG A 56 -3.24 -3.89 -15.44
C ARG A 56 -4.70 -4.05 -15.83
N SER A 57 -5.65 -3.80 -14.93
CA SER A 57 -7.08 -3.85 -15.25
C SER A 57 -7.68 -2.50 -15.63
N ARG A 58 -6.91 -1.40 -15.48
CA ARG A 58 -7.35 -0.01 -15.73
C ARG A 58 -6.23 0.84 -16.37
N PRO A 59 -5.75 0.49 -17.57
CA PRO A 59 -4.53 1.07 -18.12
C PRO A 59 -4.61 2.57 -18.46
N SER A 60 -5.82 3.12 -18.59
CA SER A 60 -6.10 4.54 -18.89
C SER A 60 -6.33 5.41 -17.65
N GLU A 61 -6.25 4.85 -16.45
CA GLU A 61 -6.52 5.57 -15.21
C GLU A 61 -5.24 5.90 -14.43
N LEU A 62 -5.31 6.95 -13.62
CA LEU A 62 -4.23 7.33 -12.73
C LEU A 62 -4.33 6.47 -11.46
N ILE A 63 -3.32 5.65 -11.20
CA ILE A 63 -3.31 4.73 -10.06
C ILE A 63 -2.36 5.23 -8.98
N LEU A 64 -2.85 5.33 -7.75
CA LEU A 64 -2.07 5.66 -6.55
C LEU A 64 -1.86 4.41 -5.71
N GLY A 65 -0.62 3.94 -5.65
CA GLY A 65 -0.17 2.94 -4.68
C GLY A 65 0.54 3.60 -3.50
N ALA A 66 0.42 3.00 -2.33
CA ALA A 66 1.12 3.45 -1.12
C ALA A 66 1.31 2.27 -0.17
N ASP A 67 2.45 2.27 0.51
CA ASP A 67 2.77 1.30 1.54
C ASP A 67 3.40 1.98 2.77
N THR A 68 3.46 1.26 3.89
CA THR A 68 3.95 1.79 5.16
C THR A 68 4.50 0.63 5.97
N VAL A 69 5.79 0.71 6.30
CA VAL A 69 6.48 -0.23 7.17
C VAL A 69 6.71 0.40 8.54
N VAL A 70 6.68 -0.41 9.59
CA VAL A 70 7.04 -0.01 10.95
C VAL A 70 8.34 -0.68 11.31
N VAL A 71 9.28 0.07 11.88
CA VAL A 71 10.60 -0.44 12.28
C VAL A 71 10.86 -0.08 13.73
N VAL A 72 11.25 -1.08 14.54
CA VAL A 72 11.66 -0.92 15.94
C VAL A 72 13.00 -1.61 16.10
N ASP A 73 14.00 -0.91 16.65
CA ASP A 73 15.37 -1.42 16.86
C ASP A 73 16.02 -2.06 15.62
N GLY A 74 15.64 -1.60 14.43
CA GLY A 74 16.14 -2.10 13.15
C GLY A 74 15.36 -3.28 12.56
N GLU A 75 14.38 -3.82 13.29
CA GLU A 75 13.52 -4.90 12.83
C GLU A 75 12.19 -4.37 12.29
N MET A 76 11.76 -4.91 11.15
CA MET A 76 10.50 -4.55 10.53
C MET A 76 9.37 -5.37 11.15
N LEU A 77 8.37 -4.68 11.69
CA LEU A 77 7.20 -5.31 12.28
C LEU A 77 6.17 -5.66 11.19
N ALA A 78 5.65 -6.88 11.25
CA ALA A 78 4.51 -7.30 10.44
C ALA A 78 3.20 -6.71 10.98
N LYS A 79 2.09 -6.95 10.27
CA LYS A 79 0.77 -6.67 10.85
C LYS A 79 0.59 -7.54 12.10
N PRO A 80 0.10 -6.98 13.22
CA PRO A 80 -0.17 -7.76 14.41
C PRO A 80 -1.19 -8.85 14.09
N VAL A 81 -0.96 -10.04 14.63
CA VAL A 81 -1.85 -11.19 14.40
C VAL A 81 -3.13 -11.06 15.23
N ASP A 82 -3.00 -10.54 16.45
CA ASP A 82 -4.10 -10.32 17.38
C ASP A 82 -3.83 -9.12 18.32
N ALA A 83 -4.57 -9.01 19.42
CA ALA A 83 -4.46 -7.89 20.35
C ALA A 83 -3.38 -8.06 21.43
N ALA A 84 -2.85 -9.28 21.59
CA ALA A 84 -1.78 -9.59 22.55
C ALA A 84 -0.38 -9.44 21.92
N ASP A 85 -0.30 -9.49 20.59
CA ASP A 85 0.83 -9.09 19.74
C ASP A 85 1.01 -7.56 19.72
#